data_AF-A0A496PCT3-F1
#
_entry.id   AF-A0A496PCT3-F1
#
_cell.length_a   1.000
_cell.length_b   1.000
_cell.length_c   1.000
_cell.angle_alpha   90.00
_cell.angle_beta   90.00
_cell.angle_gamma   90.00
#
_symmetry.space_group_name_H-M   'P 1'
#
loop_
_entity.id
_entity.type
_entity.pdbx_description
1 polymer ?
#
loop_
_entity_poly.entity_id
_entity_poly.type
_entity_poly.pdbx_seq_one_letter_code
_entity_poly.pdbx_strand_id
1 'polypeptide(L)'
;EFVRYGVMHRNTYINSPELLNHAFQLKKEPRLFFAGQMTGVEGYLESAASGLMVGLQVARYLEEKPFIEFPKTTAIGSLSHYISNYEGSNFQPMNVNFGIMESWPQKVRKKKEKNALIANRALEELDALKAKENL
;
A
#
# COMPACT_ATOMS: atom_id res chain seq x y z
N GLU A 1 31.30 3.94 8.41
CA GLU A 1 30.39 5.08 8.61
C GLU A 1 28.98 4.51 8.83
N PHE A 2 28.34 4.79 9.97
CA PHE A 2 26.97 4.33 10.23
C PHE A 2 26.01 5.21 9.43
N VAL A 3 25.31 4.63 8.44
CA VAL A 3 24.49 5.37 7.46
C VAL A 3 23.09 5.71 8.01
N ARG A 4 22.64 5.06 9.09
CA ARG A 4 21.42 5.42 9.84
C ARG A 4 21.44 4.80 11.24
N TYR A 5 21.12 5.56 12.29
CA TYR A 5 20.91 5.04 13.64
C TYR A 5 19.57 4.30 13.70
N GLY A 6 19.51 3.18 14.43
CA GLY A 6 18.25 2.50 14.72
C GLY A 6 17.38 3.40 15.60
N VAL A 7 16.13 3.60 15.20
CA VAL A 7 15.14 4.37 15.97
C VAL A 7 14.21 3.35 16.62
N MET A 8 14.18 3.32 17.95
CA MET A 8 13.22 2.51 18.71
C MET A 8 12.18 3.45 19.30
N HIS A 9 10.97 3.43 18.76
CA HIS A 9 9.83 4.14 19.32
C HIS A 9 8.66 3.18 19.49
N ARG A 10 7.80 3.47 20.46
CA ARG A 10 6.55 2.72 20.61
C ARG A 10 5.69 2.99 19.37
N ASN A 11 5.24 1.94 18.71
CA ASN A 11 4.32 2.01 17.59
C ASN A 11 3.19 1.01 17.85
N THR A 12 1.94 1.45 17.68
CA THR A 12 0.76 0.59 17.87
C THR A 12 0.13 0.35 16.51
N TYR A 13 0.20 -0.90 16.07
CA TYR A 13 -0.36 -1.39 14.83
C TYR A 13 -0.90 -2.81 15.03
N ILE A 14 -1.81 -3.25 14.17
CA ILE A 14 -2.37 -4.60 14.21
C ILE A 14 -1.61 -5.54 13.28
N ASN A 15 -1.79 -6.85 13.45
CA ASN A 15 -1.29 -7.84 12.48
C ASN A 15 -2.15 -7.78 11.19
N SER A 16 -1.97 -6.72 10.40
CA SER A 16 -2.79 -6.43 9.22
C SER A 16 -2.83 -7.57 8.20
N PRO A 17 -1.74 -8.28 7.88
CA PRO A 17 -1.80 -9.36 6.88
C PRO A 17 -2.74 -10.49 7.30
N GLU A 18 -2.79 -10.78 8.60
CA GLU A 18 -3.70 -11.78 9.15
C GLU A 18 -5.14 -11.25 9.19
N LEU A 19 -5.33 -10.00 9.60
CA LEU A 19 -6.64 -9.44 9.96
C LEU A 19 -7.38 -8.74 8.81
N LEU A 20 -6.67 -8.07 7.91
CA LEU A 20 -7.22 -7.18 6.89
C LEU A 20 -7.12 -7.80 5.48
N ASN A 21 -8.11 -7.54 4.63
CA ASN A 21 -8.02 -7.80 3.19
C ASN A 21 -7.35 -6.62 2.45
N HIS A 22 -7.21 -6.72 1.13
CA HIS A 22 -6.58 -5.69 0.30
C HIS A 22 -7.33 -4.34 0.33
N ALA A 23 -8.61 -4.35 0.69
CA ALA A 23 -9.44 -3.15 0.84
C ALA A 23 -9.34 -2.52 2.24
N PHE A 24 -8.36 -2.95 3.06
CA PHE A 24 -8.17 -2.49 4.44
C PHE A 24 -9.36 -2.83 5.37
N GLN A 25 -10.19 -3.78 4.95
CA GLN A 25 -11.38 -4.23 5.68
C GLN A 25 -11.03 -5.41 6.57
N LEU A 26 -11.57 -5.43 7.79
CA LEU A 26 -11.40 -6.54 8.72
C LEU A 26 -12.13 -7.78 8.23
N LYS A 27 -11.40 -8.89 8.02
CA LYS A 27 -11.94 -10.14 7.45
C LYS A 27 -13.09 -10.73 8.28
N LYS A 28 -13.03 -10.61 9.60
CA LYS A 28 -14.02 -11.18 10.54
C LYS A 28 -15.24 -10.29 10.77
N GLU A 29 -15.15 -9.00 10.49
CA GLU A 29 -16.24 -8.04 10.68
C GLU A 29 -16.20 -7.02 9.53
N PRO A 30 -16.88 -7.33 8.40
CA PRO A 30 -16.82 -6.53 7.19
C PRO A 30 -17.30 -5.08 7.33
N ARG A 31 -17.98 -4.72 8.41
CA ARG A 31 -18.36 -3.32 8.69
C ARG A 31 -17.18 -2.44 9.12
N LEU A 32 -16.05 -3.03 9.49
CA LEU A 32 -14.89 -2.32 10.02
C LEU A 32 -13.75 -2.21 9.00
N PHE A 33 -13.22 -1.00 8.87
CA PHE A 33 -12.08 -0.65 8.02
C PHE A 33 -11.05 0.11 8.84
N PHE A 34 -9.77 -0.05 8.51
CA PHE A 34 -8.67 0.57 9.23
C PHE A 34 -7.77 1.36 8.27
N ALA A 35 -7.22 2.48 8.73
CA ALA A 35 -6.31 3.31 7.94
C ALA A 35 -5.16 3.84 8.79
N GLY A 36 -4.13 4.37 8.14
CA GLY A 36 -3.01 5.03 8.81
C GLY A 36 -2.16 4.07 9.63
N GLN A 37 -1.39 4.64 10.55
CA GLN A 37 -0.39 3.91 11.35
C GLN A 37 -0.91 2.62 12.00
N MET A 38 -2.20 2.56 12.35
CA MET A 38 -2.83 1.36 12.91
C MET A 38 -2.73 0.13 11.99
N THR A 39 -2.65 0.32 10.67
CA THR A 39 -2.53 -0.78 9.70
C THR A 39 -1.10 -1.18 9.41
N GLY A 40 -0.10 -0.54 10.04
CA GLY A 40 1.31 -0.77 9.73
C GLY A 40 1.81 0.01 8.50
N VAL A 41 1.16 1.11 8.12
CA VAL A 41 1.82 2.11 7.26
C VAL A 41 2.63 3.09 8.10
N GLU A 42 3.71 3.63 7.57
CA GLU A 42 4.58 4.59 8.26
C GLU A 42 4.76 5.86 7.41
N GLY A 43 4.52 7.03 8.02
CA GLY A 43 4.63 8.34 7.36
C GLY A 43 3.29 9.04 7.17
N TYR A 44 3.33 10.37 7.10
CA TYR A 44 2.12 11.20 6.96
C TYR A 44 1.45 11.00 5.61
N LEU A 45 2.25 10.90 4.54
CA LEU A 45 1.74 10.71 3.19
C LEU A 45 1.07 9.35 3.03
N GLU A 46 1.69 8.30 3.55
CA GLU A 46 1.17 6.93 3.55
C GLU A 46 -0.10 6.81 4.40
N SER A 47 -0.14 7.51 5.52
CA SER A 47 -1.33 7.56 6.36
C SER A 47 -2.50 8.28 5.67
N ALA A 48 -2.23 9.40 5.01
CA ALA A 48 -3.24 10.11 4.22
C ALA A 48 -3.71 9.28 3.02
N ALA A 49 -2.79 8.62 2.30
CA ALA A 49 -3.10 7.78 1.16
C ALA A 49 -3.95 6.57 1.56
N SER A 50 -3.60 5.86 2.64
CA SER A 50 -4.42 4.76 3.15
C SER A 50 -5.81 5.22 3.59
N GLY A 51 -5.93 6.41 4.19
CA GLY A 51 -7.22 7.02 4.50
C GLY A 51 -8.09 7.25 3.26
N LEU A 52 -7.51 7.80 2.18
CA LEU A 52 -8.20 7.97 0.90
C LEU A 52 -8.65 6.63 0.32
N MET A 53 -7.76 5.63 0.30
CA MET A 53 -8.08 4.30 -0.20
C MET A 53 -9.24 3.68 0.57
N VAL A 54 -9.18 3.70 1.90
CA VAL A 54 -10.25 3.20 2.77
C VAL A 54 -11.55 3.92 2.51
N GLY A 55 -11.53 5.26 2.37
CA GLY A 55 -12.74 6.03 2.04
C GLY A 55 -13.40 5.56 0.74
N LEU A 56 -12.61 5.32 -0.32
CA LEU A 56 -13.11 4.78 -1.58
C LEU A 56 -13.71 3.38 -1.41
N GLN A 57 -13.04 2.50 -0.65
CA GLN A 57 -13.55 1.13 -0.42
C GLN A 57 -14.82 1.13 0.43
N VAL A 58 -14.90 1.99 1.45
CA VAL A 58 -16.11 2.15 2.29
C VAL A 58 -17.27 2.64 1.44
N ALA A 59 -17.06 3.63 0.58
CA ALA A 59 -18.10 4.10 -0.33
C ALA A 59 -18.63 2.97 -1.22
N ARG A 60 -17.73 2.15 -1.79
CA ARG A 60 -18.12 0.97 -2.58
C ARG A 60 -18.83 -0.09 -1.76
N TYR A 61 -18.39 -0.35 -0.54
CA TYR A 61 -19.05 -1.29 0.37
C TYR A 61 -20.50 -0.88 0.65
N LEU A 62 -20.74 0.41 0.91
CA LEU A 62 -22.09 0.95 1.15
C LEU A 62 -22.98 0.89 -0.11
N GLU A 63 -22.38 0.95 -1.29
CA GLU A 63 -23.06 0.85 -2.59
C GLU A 63 -23.12 -0.60 -3.12
N GLU A 64 -22.69 -1.59 -2.33
CA GLU A 64 -22.59 -3.01 -2.74
C GLU A 64 -21.77 -3.24 -4.03
N LYS A 65 -20.77 -2.38 -4.28
CA LYS A 65 -19.86 -2.48 -5.42
C LYS A 65 -18.59 -3.26 -5.07
N PRO A 66 -17.97 -3.95 -6.04
CA PRO A 66 -16.66 -4.57 -5.85
C PRO A 66 -15.59 -3.55 -5.45
N PHE A 67 -14.70 -3.94 -4.54
CA PHE A 67 -13.56 -3.13 -4.14
C PHE A 67 -12.62 -2.82 -5.33
N ILE A 68 -11.95 -1.66 -5.24
CA ILE A 68 -10.90 -1.29 -6.19
C ILE A 68 -9.68 -2.16 -5.93
N GLU A 69 -9.18 -2.85 -6.95
CA GLU A 69 -7.87 -3.48 -6.91
C GLU A 69 -6.79 -2.47 -7.31
N PHE A 70 -6.04 -1.99 -6.32
CA PHE A 70 -4.92 -1.10 -6.57
C PHE A 70 -3.69 -1.93 -7.00
N PRO A 71 -3.09 -1.64 -8.18
CA PRO A 71 -1.99 -2.45 -8.71
C PRO A 71 -0.72 -2.39 -7.84
N LYS A 72 -0.02 -3.53 -7.68
CA LYS A 72 1.28 -3.64 -6.97
C LYS A 72 2.41 -2.82 -7.60
N THR A 73 2.22 -2.43 -8.86
CA THR A 73 3.09 -1.54 -9.62
C THR A 73 3.04 -0.10 -9.12
N THR A 74 1.96 0.31 -8.45
CA THR A 74 1.78 1.66 -7.89
C THR A 74 2.26 1.75 -6.45
N ALA A 75 2.65 2.96 -6.03
CA ALA A 75 3.08 3.24 -4.65
C ALA A 75 2.01 2.80 -3.63
N ILE A 76 0.78 3.28 -3.80
CA ILE A 76 -0.33 3.02 -2.87
C ILE A 76 -0.82 1.56 -2.93
N GLY A 77 -0.86 0.96 -4.13
CA GLY A 77 -1.21 -0.44 -4.28
C GLY A 77 -0.18 -1.34 -3.61
N SER A 78 1.12 -1.08 -3.82
CA SER A 78 2.18 -1.85 -3.15
C SER A 78 2.06 -1.85 -1.62
N LEU A 79 1.68 -0.72 -1.02
CA LEU A 79 1.42 -0.63 0.42
C LEU A 79 0.18 -1.43 0.83
N SER A 80 -0.93 -1.32 0.08
CA SER A 80 -2.15 -2.11 0.32
C SER A 80 -1.85 -3.62 0.27
N HIS A 81 -1.10 -4.07 -0.73
CA HIS A 81 -0.68 -5.47 -0.83
C HIS A 81 0.27 -5.88 0.28
N TYR A 82 1.20 -5.00 0.69
CA TYR A 82 2.09 -5.26 1.81
C TYR A 82 1.30 -5.46 3.11
N ILE A 83 0.33 -4.60 3.42
CA ILE A 83 -0.43 -4.75 4.66
C ILE A 83 -1.42 -5.92 4.65
N SER A 84 -1.86 -6.43 3.50
CA SER A 84 -2.87 -7.49 3.43
C SER A 84 -2.30 -8.88 3.12
N ASN A 85 -1.16 -8.95 2.43
CA ASN A 85 -0.59 -10.19 1.88
C ASN A 85 0.92 -10.33 2.18
N TYR A 86 1.42 -9.77 3.28
CA TYR A 86 2.80 -10.00 3.69
C TYR A 86 3.03 -11.48 4.05
N GLU A 87 4.02 -12.12 3.42
CA GLU A 87 4.31 -13.56 3.55
C GLU A 87 5.45 -13.86 4.56
N GLY A 88 5.95 -12.86 5.30
CA GLY A 88 7.03 -13.02 6.27
C GLY A 88 6.58 -13.27 7.71
N SER A 89 7.47 -13.79 8.56
CA SER A 89 7.20 -14.13 9.96
C SER A 89 7.23 -12.95 10.95
N ASN A 90 7.62 -11.75 10.49
CA ASN A 90 7.74 -10.56 11.31
C ASN A 90 7.22 -9.34 10.53
N PHE A 91 5.90 -9.16 10.51
CA PHE A 91 5.27 -7.99 9.92
C PHE A 91 5.69 -6.74 10.70
N GLN A 92 6.13 -5.71 9.99
CA GLN A 92 6.57 -4.45 10.57
C GLN A 92 5.97 -3.29 9.79
N PRO A 93 5.78 -2.12 10.42
CA PRO A 93 5.33 -0.95 9.70
C PRO A 93 6.26 -0.59 8.54
N MET A 94 5.68 -0.09 7.44
CA MET A 94 6.40 0.16 6.20
C MET A 94 5.96 1.48 5.58
N ASN A 95 6.94 2.27 5.16
CA ASN A 95 6.73 3.43 4.29
C ASN A 95 6.89 3.02 2.82
N VAL A 96 6.42 3.86 1.89
CA VAL A 96 6.57 3.52 0.48
C VAL A 96 8.04 3.49 0.06
N ASN A 97 8.43 2.45 -0.67
CA ASN A 97 9.75 2.37 -1.30
C ASN A 97 9.70 1.46 -2.55
N PHE A 98 10.66 1.65 -3.46
CA PHE A 98 10.75 0.86 -4.68
C PHE A 98 10.98 -0.66 -4.46
N GLY A 99 11.32 -1.10 -3.24
CA GLY A 99 11.54 -2.51 -2.91
C GLY A 99 10.24 -3.29 -2.66
N ILE A 100 9.16 -2.62 -2.26
CA ILE A 100 7.84 -3.24 -2.08
C ILE A 100 6.96 -3.13 -3.33
N MET A 101 7.29 -2.22 -4.25
CA MET A 101 6.64 -2.10 -5.54
C MET A 101 7.08 -3.23 -6.47
N GLU A 102 6.22 -3.60 -7.41
CA GLU A 102 6.58 -4.57 -8.43
C GLU A 102 7.80 -4.11 -9.24
N SER A 103 8.80 -4.98 -9.38
CA SER A 103 10.06 -4.61 -10.00
C SER A 103 9.94 -4.41 -11.52
N TRP A 104 10.86 -3.63 -12.10
CA TRP A 104 11.00 -3.59 -13.56
C TRP A 104 11.50 -4.95 -14.08
N PRO A 105 10.85 -5.55 -15.10
CA PRO A 105 11.14 -6.92 -15.53
C PRO A 105 12.53 -7.08 -16.15
N GLN A 106 13.06 -6.03 -16.76
CA GLN A 106 14.36 -6.05 -17.43
C GLN A 106 15.49 -5.55 -16.52
N LYS A 107 16.70 -6.06 -16.76
CA LYS A 107 17.89 -5.61 -16.05
C LYS A 107 18.30 -4.22 -16.54
N VAL A 108 18.17 -3.22 -15.66
CA VAL A 108 18.64 -1.85 -15.89
C VAL A 108 19.86 -1.59 -15.01
N ARG A 109 20.99 -1.20 -15.63
CA ARG A 109 22.27 -1.02 -14.91
C ARG A 109 22.21 0.11 -13.89
N LYS A 110 21.61 1.26 -14.24
CA LYS A 110 21.58 2.42 -13.34
C LYS A 110 20.29 2.42 -12.52
N LYS A 111 20.43 2.42 -11.19
CA LYS A 111 19.30 2.44 -10.24
C LYS A 111 18.34 3.60 -10.49
N LYS A 112 18.86 4.81 -10.78
CA LYS A 112 18.04 6.00 -11.05
C LYS A 112 17.16 5.82 -12.29
N GLU A 113 17.71 5.27 -13.37
CA GLU A 113 16.97 4.98 -14.60
C GLU A 113 15.89 3.91 -14.36
N LYS A 114 16.23 2.84 -13.63
CA LYS A 114 15.26 1.81 -13.23
C LYS A 114 14.11 2.40 -12.42
N ASN A 115 14.41 3.23 -11.43
CA ASN A 115 13.39 3.84 -10.57
C ASN A 115 12.49 4.80 -11.36
N ALA A 116 13.05 5.54 -12.33
CA ALA A 116 12.25 6.39 -13.22
C ALA A 116 11.28 5.57 -14.08
N LEU A 117 11.72 4.43 -14.62
CA LEU A 117 10.84 3.52 -15.38
C LEU A 117 9.71 2.96 -14.51
N ILE A 118 10.02 2.54 -13.28
CA ILE A 118 9.01 2.07 -12.32
C ILE A 118 8.00 3.18 -11.99
N ALA A 119 8.49 4.41 -11.74
CA ALA A 119 7.64 5.55 -11.44
C ALA A 119 6.73 5.92 -12.61
N ASN A 120 7.25 5.95 -13.84
CA ASN A 120 6.44 6.27 -15.02
C ASN A 120 5.33 5.22 -15.24
N ARG A 121 5.65 3.92 -15.18
CA ARG A 121 4.65 2.85 -15.26
C ARG A 121 3.60 2.98 -14.16
N ALA A 122 4.02 3.29 -12.93
CA ALA A 122 3.10 3.47 -11.81
C ALA A 122 2.11 4.62 -12.05
N LEU A 123 2.55 5.73 -12.64
CA LEU A 123 1.69 6.87 -12.98
C LEU A 123 0.73 6.52 -14.11
N GLU A 124 1.20 5.87 -15.18
CA GLU A 124 0.37 5.42 -16.30
C GLU A 124 -0.74 4.46 -15.84
N GLU A 125 -0.41 3.48 -15.00
CA GLU A 125 -1.40 2.55 -14.45
C GLU A 125 -2.38 3.21 -13.47
N LEU A 126 -1.93 4.22 -12.72
CA LEU A 126 -2.81 4.98 -11.85
C LEU A 126 -3.81 5.82 -12.65
N ASP A 127 -3.38 6.45 -13.74
CA ASP A 127 -4.26 7.20 -14.63
C ASP A 127 -5.28 6.29 -15.32
N ALA A 128 -4.85 5.11 -15.79
CA ALA A 128 -5.74 4.09 -16.32
C ALA A 128 -6.75 3.60 -15.28
N LEU A 129 -6.32 3.40 -14.03
CA LEU A 129 -7.20 3.00 -12.93
C LEU A 129 -8.25 4.08 -12.65
N LYS A 130 -7.84 5.35 -12.55
CA LYS A 130 -8.78 6.46 -12.32
C LYS A 130 -9.84 6.55 -13.42
N ALA A 131 -9.42 6.43 -14.67
CA ALA A 131 -10.34 6.43 -15.81
C ALA A 131 -11.32 5.24 -15.76
N LYS A 132 -10.83 4.04 -15.44
CA LYS A 132 -11.66 2.82 -15.34
C LYS A 132 -12.67 2.90 -14.20
N GLU A 133 -12.24 3.40 -13.04
CA GLU A 133 -13.02 3.41 -11.80
C GLU A 133 -13.84 4.71 -11.63
N ASN A 134 -13.80 5.62 -12.61
CA ASN A 134 -14.42 6.95 -12.63
C ASN A 134 -14.07 7.80 -11.39
N LEU A 135 -12.77 7.89 -11.08
CA LEU A 135 -12.20 8.66 -9.96
C LEU A 135 -11.61 10.01 -10.38
#